data_AF-A0A562S6R7-F1
#
_entry.id   AF-A0A562S6R7-F1
#
_cell.length_a   1.000
_cell.length_b   1.000
_cell.length_c   1.000
_cell.angle_alpha   90.00
_cell.angle_beta   90.00
_cell.angle_gamma   90.00
#
_symmetry.space_group_name_H-M   'P 1'
#
loop_
_entity.id
_entity.type
_entity.pdbx_description
1 polymer ?
#
loop_
_entity_poly.entity_id
_entity_poly.type
_entity_poly.pdbx_seq_one_letter_code
_entity_poly.pdbx_strand_id
1 'polypeptide(L)'
;MTLSETAPSANIEFVLENTVHCRRCHTTLVIRYGTYERNSPFDSNATIKIHCYYCKNHPCPQKTFSFPSFPLIPIIRHSWDTIMRCSELYIRGSTFAAIAKELNIKWPSARKLCSFVQTFIPWLKKEGSTLGWGPSPDKAPPHLWRHFTRDFSHCFYPERWPEQPPTQF
;
A
#
# COMPACT_ATOMS: atom_id res chain seq x y z
N MET A 1 9.94 39.68 -1.86
CA MET A 1 10.27 38.78 -0.73
C MET A 1 9.57 37.45 -0.98
N THR A 2 10.34 36.48 -1.47
CA THR A 2 9.90 35.15 -1.88
C THR A 2 9.77 34.27 -0.64
N LEU A 3 8.53 33.91 -0.29
CA LEU A 3 8.27 32.82 0.65
C LEU A 3 8.59 31.51 -0.07
N SER A 4 9.74 30.95 0.25
CA SER A 4 10.10 29.58 -0.09
C SER A 4 9.23 28.65 0.74
N GLU A 5 8.16 28.13 0.12
CA GLU A 5 7.43 26.97 0.62
C GLU A 5 8.37 25.76 0.53
N THR A 6 9.11 25.55 1.60
CA THR A 6 9.79 24.29 1.85
C THR A 6 8.72 23.25 2.08
N ALA A 7 8.53 22.39 1.07
CA ALA A 7 7.73 21.18 1.17
C ALA A 7 8.10 20.43 2.46
N PRO A 8 7.13 19.83 3.18
CA PRO A 8 7.47 19.01 4.32
C PRO A 8 8.20 17.76 3.79
N SER A 9 9.52 17.81 3.72
CA SER A 9 10.40 16.64 3.82
C SER A 9 10.34 16.13 5.26
N ALA A 10 9.13 15.88 5.76
CA ALA A 10 8.90 15.34 7.07
C ALA A 10 9.16 13.85 6.97
N ASN A 11 10.41 13.47 7.25
CA ASN A 11 10.76 12.32 8.09
C ASN A 11 9.63 11.28 8.20
N ILE A 12 9.53 10.40 7.20
CA ILE A 12 8.88 9.09 7.40
C ILE A 12 9.89 8.18 8.13
N GLU A 13 10.47 8.69 9.22
CA GLU A 13 11.10 7.93 10.29
C GLU A 13 10.08 7.83 11.43
N PHE A 14 8.85 7.44 11.12
CA PHE A 14 7.90 6.99 12.14
C PHE A 14 7.91 5.46 12.22
N VAL A 15 9.12 4.90 12.31
CA VAL A 15 9.33 3.63 13.00
C VAL A 15 10.00 4.01 14.30
N LEU A 16 9.16 4.29 15.31
CA LEU A 16 9.55 4.32 16.72
C LEU A 16 10.64 3.28 16.99
N GLU A 17 11.59 3.63 17.86
CA GLU A 17 12.71 2.86 18.44
C GLU A 17 12.32 1.51 19.10
N ASN A 18 11.44 0.74 18.47
CA ASN A 18 11.03 -0.59 18.87
C ASN A 18 11.72 -1.59 17.96
N THR A 19 12.44 -2.51 18.59
CA THR A 19 13.17 -3.61 17.99
C THR A 19 12.35 -4.24 16.86
N VAL A 20 12.93 -4.41 15.67
CA VAL A 20 12.18 -5.01 14.56
C VAL A 20 11.87 -6.47 14.90
N HIS A 21 10.59 -6.80 15.05
CA HIS A 21 10.13 -8.17 15.32
C HIS A 21 9.58 -8.85 14.07
N CYS A 22 9.71 -10.18 14.01
CA CYS A 22 9.04 -10.97 12.99
C CYS A 22 7.51 -10.86 13.12
N ARG A 23 6.82 -10.54 12.02
CA ARG A 23 5.34 -10.41 12.00
C ARG A 23 4.58 -11.70 12.28
N ARG A 24 5.26 -12.85 12.16
CA ARG A 24 4.61 -14.17 12.28
C ARG A 24 4.92 -14.89 13.59
N CYS A 25 6.18 -14.87 14.04
CA CYS A 25 6.58 -15.55 15.27
C CYS A 25 7.04 -14.58 16.38
N HIS A 26 6.94 -13.27 16.15
CA HIS A 26 7.24 -12.20 17.12
C HIS A 26 8.67 -12.17 17.68
N THR A 27 9.56 -13.05 17.22
CA THR A 27 10.97 -13.05 17.61
C THR A 27 11.68 -11.73 17.24
N THR A 28 12.62 -11.33 18.07
CA THR A 28 13.61 -10.26 17.81
C THR A 28 14.79 -10.74 16.96
N LEU A 29 14.91 -12.05 16.70
CA LEU A 29 15.97 -12.65 15.89
C LEU A 29 15.77 -12.33 14.41
N VAL A 30 15.97 -11.06 14.06
CA VAL A 30 15.70 -10.48 12.75
C VAL A 30 16.92 -9.70 12.29
N ILE A 31 17.29 -9.84 11.01
CA ILE A 31 18.35 -9.05 10.38
C ILE A 31 17.81 -8.26 9.20
N ARG A 32 18.46 -7.13 8.87
CA ARG A 32 18.25 -6.47 7.58
C ARG A 32 18.79 -7.38 6.48
N TYR A 33 17.97 -7.62 5.46
CA TYR A 33 18.25 -8.58 4.39
C TYR A 33 18.39 -7.92 3.02
N GLY A 34 17.88 -6.70 2.86
CA GLY A 34 18.00 -5.93 1.62
C GLY A 34 17.00 -4.79 1.54
N THR A 35 16.81 -4.28 0.33
CA THR A 35 15.84 -3.22 0.02
C THR A 35 15.19 -3.46 -1.34
N TYR A 36 13.96 -2.97 -1.52
CA TYR A 36 13.36 -2.83 -2.85
C TYR A 36 12.74 -1.44 -3.01
N GLU A 37 12.55 -1.03 -4.27
CA GLU A 37 11.97 0.27 -4.59
C GLU A 37 10.45 0.19 -4.84
N ARG A 38 9.76 1.26 -4.48
CA ARG A 38 8.34 1.51 -4.73
C ARG A 38 8.13 2.97 -5.11
N ASN A 39 7.09 3.26 -5.88
CA ASN A 39 6.73 4.63 -6.17
C ASN A 39 6.43 5.38 -4.87
N SER A 40 6.89 6.63 -4.80
CA SER A 40 6.60 7.50 -3.66
C SER A 40 5.09 7.76 -3.59
N PRO A 41 4.50 7.73 -2.39
CA PRO A 41 3.11 8.14 -2.19
C PRO A 41 2.92 9.65 -2.37
N PHE A 42 3.99 10.43 -2.28
CA PHE A 42 3.97 11.89 -2.31
C PHE A 42 4.38 12.50 -3.65
N ASP A 43 5.12 11.74 -4.46
CA ASP A 43 5.59 12.19 -5.76
C ASP A 43 5.50 11.02 -6.73
N SER A 44 4.63 11.15 -7.74
CA SER A 44 4.41 10.12 -8.76
C SER A 44 5.65 9.82 -9.60
N ASN A 45 6.64 10.71 -9.62
CA ASN A 45 7.88 10.59 -10.37
C ASN A 45 9.05 10.10 -9.51
N ALA A 46 8.88 10.00 -8.19
CA ALA A 46 9.93 9.54 -7.28
C ALA A 46 9.72 8.08 -6.85
N THR A 47 10.81 7.45 -6.42
CA THR A 47 10.77 6.15 -5.75
C THR A 47 11.29 6.27 -4.31
N ILE A 48 10.80 5.39 -3.45
CA ILE A 48 11.26 5.22 -2.08
C ILE A 48 11.80 3.81 -1.88
N LYS A 49 12.80 3.69 -1.02
CA LYS A 49 13.39 2.41 -0.63
C LYS A 49 12.63 1.83 0.55
N ILE A 50 12.17 0.59 0.40
CA ILE A 50 11.54 -0.19 1.47
C ILE A 50 12.53 -1.22 1.97
N HIS A 51 12.79 -1.22 3.28
CA HIS A 51 13.68 -2.19 3.91
C HIS A 51 13.03 -3.58 4.04
N CYS A 52 13.81 -4.59 3.69
CA CYS A 52 13.50 -6.00 3.90
C CYS A 52 14.25 -6.56 5.09
N TYR A 53 13.57 -7.46 5.80
CA TYR A 53 14.05 -8.12 6.99
C TYR A 53 13.94 -9.64 6.81
N TYR A 54 14.85 -10.36 7.46
CA TYR A 54 14.88 -11.82 7.49
C TYR A 54 14.78 -12.32 8.93
N CYS A 55 13.82 -13.22 9.16
CA CYS A 55 13.63 -13.91 10.44
C CYS A 55 14.57 -15.12 10.54
N LYS A 56 15.50 -15.08 11.51
CA LYS A 56 16.46 -16.16 11.77
C LYS A 56 15.85 -17.34 12.53
N ASN A 57 14.62 -17.24 13.02
CA ASN A 57 13.96 -18.36 13.69
C ASN A 57 13.67 -19.47 12.67
N HIS A 58 14.36 -20.61 12.80
CA HIS A 58 14.32 -21.71 11.83
C HIS A 58 12.90 -22.26 11.58
N PRO A 59 12.06 -22.47 12.60
CA PRO A 59 10.68 -22.93 12.45
C PRO A 59 9.72 -21.90 11.85
N CYS A 60 10.09 -20.62 11.76
CA CYS A 60 9.17 -19.58 11.27
C CYS A 60 8.85 -19.78 9.78
N PRO A 61 7.56 -19.90 9.39
CA PRO A 61 7.18 -20.08 7.99
C PRO A 61 7.36 -18.81 7.16
N GLN A 62 7.32 -17.63 7.79
CA GLN A 62 7.61 -16.35 7.14
C GLN A 62 9.08 -15.97 7.37
N LYS A 63 9.93 -16.24 6.36
CA LYS A 63 11.35 -15.91 6.43
C LYS A 63 11.65 -14.46 6.12
N THR A 64 11.00 -13.89 5.12
CA THR A 64 11.23 -12.50 4.70
C THR A 64 9.98 -11.65 4.87
N PHE A 65 10.17 -10.38 5.24
CA PHE A 65 9.10 -9.40 5.41
C PHE A 65 9.64 -7.97 5.27
N SER A 66 8.75 -7.00 5.08
CA SER A 66 9.10 -5.58 4.97
C SER A 66 8.06 -4.74 5.71
N PHE A 67 8.45 -3.53 6.16
CA PHE A 67 7.54 -2.54 6.76
C PHE A 67 7.34 -1.38 5.80
N PRO A 68 6.37 -1.49 4.88
CA PRO A 68 6.03 -0.36 4.04
C PRO A 68 5.42 0.75 4.92
N SER A 69 5.88 1.97 4.69
CA SER A 69 5.49 3.12 5.50
C SER A 69 4.16 3.76 5.07
N PHE A 70 3.40 3.13 4.16
CA PHE A 70 2.11 3.63 3.67
C PHE A 70 1.16 2.48 3.33
N PRO A 71 -0.17 2.70 3.44
CA PRO A 71 -1.18 1.64 3.38
C PRO A 71 -1.24 0.92 2.02
N LEU A 72 -0.97 1.63 0.93
CA LEU A 72 -1.12 1.13 -0.44
C LEU A 72 0.16 0.55 -1.06
N ILE A 73 1.33 0.92 -0.54
CA ILE A 73 2.62 0.39 -1.00
C ILE A 73 2.67 -1.14 -1.02
N PRO A 74 2.15 -1.88 -0.01
CA PRO A 74 2.16 -3.34 -0.07
C PRO A 74 1.21 -3.93 -1.12
N ILE A 75 0.26 -3.14 -1.62
CA ILE A 75 -0.85 -3.60 -2.44
C ILE A 75 -0.59 -3.31 -3.92
N ILE A 76 -0.22 -2.07 -4.24
CA ILE A 76 -0.14 -1.58 -5.61
C ILE A 76 1.14 -0.76 -5.81
N ARG A 77 1.70 -0.83 -7.02
CA ARG A 77 2.93 -0.11 -7.38
C ARG A 77 2.69 1.35 -7.77
N HIS A 78 1.44 1.78 -7.87
CA HIS A 78 1.07 3.13 -8.27
C HIS A 78 0.81 3.99 -7.02
N SER A 79 1.12 5.28 -7.11
CA SER A 79 0.78 6.25 -6.06
C SER A 79 -0.74 6.41 -5.95
N TRP A 80 -1.22 6.91 -4.81
CA TRP A 80 -2.64 7.20 -4.62
C TRP A 80 -3.18 8.13 -5.70
N ASP A 81 -2.48 9.22 -5.99
CA ASP A 81 -2.87 10.19 -7.02
C ASP A 81 -2.99 9.55 -8.40
N THR A 82 -2.08 8.63 -8.73
CA THR A 82 -2.14 7.88 -10.00
C THR A 82 -3.41 7.03 -10.09
N ILE A 83 -3.80 6.39 -8.98
CA ILE A 83 -5.01 5.55 -8.90
C ILE A 83 -6.26 6.43 -9.04
N MET A 84 -6.34 7.53 -8.29
CA MET A 84 -7.47 8.45 -8.35
C MET A 84 -7.59 9.07 -9.75
N ARG A 85 -6.49 9.57 -10.32
CA ARG A 85 -6.47 10.14 -11.66
C ARG A 85 -6.87 9.13 -12.73
N CYS A 86 -6.40 7.87 -12.62
CA CYS A 86 -6.84 6.81 -13.51
C CYS A 86 -8.35 6.57 -13.43
N SER A 87 -8.91 6.53 -12.22
CA SER A 87 -10.35 6.38 -12.01
C SER A 87 -11.14 7.53 -12.64
N GLU A 88 -10.70 8.77 -12.49
CA GLU A 88 -11.35 9.95 -13.08
C GLU A 88 -11.39 9.85 -14.61
N LEU A 89 -10.24 9.56 -15.23
CA LEU A 89 -10.13 9.46 -16.69
C LEU A 89 -10.99 8.32 -17.23
N TYR A 90 -11.02 7.18 -16.53
CA TYR A 90 -11.84 6.04 -16.88
C TYR A 90 -13.34 6.38 -16.82
N ILE A 91 -13.80 7.04 -15.75
CA ILE A 91 -15.20 7.47 -15.60
C ILE A 91 -15.59 8.47 -16.69
N ARG A 92 -14.67 9.33 -17.13
CA ARG A 92 -14.88 10.27 -18.25
C ARG A 92 -14.91 9.61 -19.63
N GLY A 93 -14.75 8.28 -19.72
CA GLY A 93 -14.76 7.54 -20.98
C GLY A 93 -13.46 7.62 -21.77
N SER A 94 -12.33 7.96 -21.13
CA SER A 94 -11.03 7.99 -21.80
C SER A 94 -10.59 6.59 -22.23
N THR A 95 -9.99 6.47 -23.41
CA THR A 95 -9.43 5.19 -23.87
C THR A 95 -8.20 4.81 -23.05
N PHE A 96 -7.87 3.51 -22.99
CA PHE A 96 -6.65 3.07 -22.29
C PHE A 96 -5.36 3.70 -22.84
N ALA A 97 -5.32 4.01 -24.15
CA ALA A 97 -4.19 4.70 -24.75
C ALA A 97 -4.07 6.15 -24.28
N ALA A 98 -5.20 6.87 -24.19
CA ALA A 98 -5.23 8.22 -23.64
C ALA A 98 -4.82 8.22 -22.16
N ILE A 99 -5.33 7.28 -21.36
CA ILE A 99 -4.97 7.11 -19.96
C ILE A 99 -3.48 6.80 -19.79
N ALA A 100 -2.93 5.89 -20.59
CA ALA A 100 -1.52 5.54 -20.57
C ALA A 100 -0.63 6.75 -20.86
N LYS A 101 -1.01 7.56 -21.87
CA LYS A 101 -0.29 8.78 -22.24
C LYS A 101 -0.36 9.83 -21.12
N GLU A 102 -1.55 10.09 -20.60
CA GLU A 102 -1.78 11.09 -19.54
C GLU A 102 -1.01 10.75 -18.25
N LEU A 103 -1.02 9.48 -17.85
CA LEU A 103 -0.34 9.02 -16.64
C LEU A 103 1.14 8.69 -16.85
N ASN A 104 1.66 8.87 -18.07
CA ASN A 104 3.02 8.48 -18.46
C ASN A 104 3.38 7.02 -18.07
N ILE A 105 2.46 6.08 -18.30
CA ILE A 105 2.66 4.65 -18.03
C ILE A 105 2.50 3.81 -19.30
N LYS A 106 3.10 2.62 -19.31
CA LYS A 106 2.95 1.68 -20.43
C LYS A 106 1.50 1.23 -20.57
N TRP A 107 1.01 1.09 -21.80
CA TRP A 107 -0.37 0.65 -22.10
C TRP A 107 -0.82 -0.61 -21.32
N PRO A 108 -0.02 -1.69 -21.19
CA PRO A 108 -0.41 -2.86 -20.39
C PRO A 108 -0.59 -2.53 -18.90
N SER A 109 0.16 -1.56 -18.38
CA SER A 109 0.03 -1.10 -16.99
C SER A 109 -1.24 -0.28 -16.83
N ALA A 110 -1.56 0.60 -17.78
CA ALA A 110 -2.82 1.33 -17.79
C ALA A 110 -4.02 0.40 -17.82
N ARG A 111 -4.01 -0.66 -18.65
CA ARG A 111 -5.09 -1.65 -18.70
C ARG A 111 -5.28 -2.37 -17.37
N LYS A 112 -4.18 -2.82 -16.73
CA LYS A 112 -4.22 -3.46 -15.41
C LYS A 112 -4.72 -2.49 -14.33
N LEU A 113 -4.24 -1.25 -14.34
CA LEU A 113 -4.66 -0.21 -13.41
C LEU A 113 -6.15 0.12 -13.59
N CYS A 114 -6.64 0.24 -14.83
CA CYS A 114 -8.06 0.44 -15.12
C CYS A 114 -8.92 -0.70 -14.58
N SER A 115 -8.46 -1.95 -14.71
CA SER A 115 -9.16 -3.12 -14.18
C SER A 115 -9.19 -3.10 -12.65
N PHE A 116 -8.09 -2.68 -12.03
CA PHE A 116 -7.99 -2.52 -10.58
C PHE A 116 -8.91 -1.40 -10.06
N VAL A 117 -8.91 -0.21 -10.67
CA VAL A 117 -9.75 0.91 -10.17
C VAL A 117 -11.24 0.61 -10.29
N GLN A 118 -11.66 -0.18 -11.28
CA GLN A 118 -13.06 -0.59 -11.45
C GLN A 118 -13.58 -1.41 -10.26
N THR A 119 -12.73 -2.21 -9.62
CA THR A 119 -13.11 -3.01 -8.44
C THR A 119 -12.78 -2.28 -7.13
N PHE A 120 -11.61 -1.64 -7.08
CA PHE A 120 -11.10 -0.95 -5.90
C PHE A 120 -11.94 0.26 -5.50
N ILE A 121 -12.30 1.13 -6.45
CA ILE A 121 -12.97 2.40 -6.12
C ILE A 121 -14.39 2.19 -5.56
N PRO A 122 -15.24 1.30 -6.13
CA PRO A 122 -16.52 0.99 -5.52
C PRO A 122 -16.39 0.40 -4.11
N TRP A 123 -15.46 -0.53 -3.91
CA TRP A 123 -15.17 -1.10 -2.60
C TRP A 123 -14.72 -0.03 -1.60
N LEU A 124 -13.79 0.82 -2.00
CA LEU A 124 -13.27 1.92 -1.18
C LEU A 124 -14.39 2.87 -0.75
N LYS A 125 -15.28 3.23 -1.67
CA LYS A 125 -16.43 4.09 -1.38
C LYS A 125 -17.39 3.43 -0.40
N LYS A 126 -17.67 2.13 -0.58
CA LYS A 126 -18.56 1.36 0.29
C LYS A 126 -17.98 1.25 1.70
N GLU A 127 -16.81 0.62 1.83
CA GLU A 127 -16.22 0.30 3.14
C GLU A 127 -15.68 1.57 3.82
N GLY A 128 -14.98 2.42 3.06
CA GLY A 128 -14.37 3.65 3.58
C GLY A 128 -15.37 4.72 4.01
N SER A 129 -16.66 4.58 3.68
CA SER A 129 -17.72 5.44 4.23
C SER A 129 -18.10 5.10 5.67
N THR A 130 -17.76 3.88 6.11
CA THR A 130 -18.15 3.35 7.44
C THR A 130 -16.94 3.14 8.36
N LEU A 131 -15.76 2.90 7.79
CA LEU A 131 -14.54 2.58 8.52
C LEU A 131 -13.66 3.81 8.69
N GLY A 132 -13.05 3.98 9.86
CA GLY A 132 -12.27 5.17 10.21
C GLY A 132 -11.00 5.41 9.38
N TRP A 133 -10.57 4.44 8.57
CA TRP A 133 -9.47 4.63 7.62
C TRP A 133 -9.90 5.27 6.29
N GLY A 134 -11.20 5.38 6.01
CA GLY A 134 -11.72 5.94 4.77
C GLY A 134 -12.24 7.38 4.89
N PRO A 135 -12.63 8.01 3.78
CA PRO A 135 -12.58 7.52 2.39
C PRO A 135 -11.18 7.66 1.73
N SER A 136 -10.22 8.26 2.43
CA SER A 136 -8.86 8.52 1.95
C SER A 136 -7.81 7.87 2.88
N PRO A 137 -7.49 6.58 2.67
CA PRO A 137 -6.55 5.83 3.52
C PRO A 137 -5.15 6.44 3.57
N ASP A 138 -4.74 7.13 2.50
CA ASP A 138 -3.48 7.88 2.42
C ASP A 138 -3.41 9.05 3.42
N LYS A 139 -4.56 9.63 3.77
CA LYS A 139 -4.68 10.72 4.76
C LYS A 139 -5.05 10.24 6.15
N ALA A 140 -5.39 8.96 6.30
CA ALA A 140 -5.71 8.38 7.58
C ALA A 140 -4.48 8.35 8.51
N PRO A 141 -4.65 8.51 9.83
CA PRO A 141 -3.59 8.32 10.80
C PRO A 141 -2.84 6.98 10.62
N PRO A 142 -1.50 6.93 10.82
CA PRO A 142 -0.70 5.72 10.57
C PRO A 142 -1.17 4.45 11.31
N HIS A 143 -1.72 4.61 12.51
CA HIS A 143 -2.25 3.48 13.29
C HIS A 143 -3.48 2.81 12.63
N LEU A 144 -4.15 3.49 11.70
CA LEU A 144 -5.29 2.96 10.94
C LEU A 144 -4.89 2.22 9.66
N TRP A 145 -3.66 2.40 9.17
CA TRP A 145 -3.20 1.74 7.94
C TRP A 145 -3.19 0.22 8.05
N ARG A 146 -2.90 -0.33 9.23
CA ARG A 146 -2.99 -1.78 9.47
C ARG A 146 -4.41 -2.32 9.27
N HIS A 147 -5.42 -1.53 9.65
CA HIS A 147 -6.82 -1.90 9.50
C HIS A 147 -7.21 -1.87 8.03
N PHE A 148 -6.85 -0.80 7.32
CA PHE A 148 -7.02 -0.74 5.86
C PHE A 148 -6.36 -1.91 5.14
N THR A 149 -5.07 -2.20 5.40
CA THR A 149 -4.37 -3.28 4.72
C THR A 149 -4.99 -4.65 5.01
N ARG A 150 -5.48 -4.87 6.24
CA ARG A 150 -6.23 -6.09 6.60
C ARG A 150 -7.53 -6.19 5.81
N ASP A 151 -8.37 -5.16 5.87
CA ASP A 151 -9.71 -5.16 5.26
C ASP A 151 -9.61 -5.27 3.73
N PHE A 152 -8.63 -4.58 3.14
CA PHE A 152 -8.27 -4.74 1.73
C PHE A 152 -7.85 -6.19 1.42
N SER A 153 -6.94 -6.76 2.22
CA SER A 153 -6.43 -8.11 1.94
C SER A 153 -7.50 -9.18 2.06
N HIS A 154 -8.44 -9.03 3.00
CA HIS A 154 -9.59 -9.93 3.12
C HIS A 154 -10.52 -9.85 1.91
N CYS A 155 -10.74 -8.64 1.37
CA CYS A 155 -11.63 -8.46 0.23
C CYS A 155 -11.02 -8.92 -1.10
N PHE A 156 -9.74 -8.63 -1.34
CA PHE A 156 -9.10 -8.86 -2.65
C PHE A 156 -8.23 -10.12 -2.73
N TYR A 157 -7.84 -10.68 -1.58
CA TYR A 157 -7.02 -11.90 -1.49
C TYR A 157 -7.49 -12.83 -0.36
N PRO A 158 -8.78 -13.23 -0.37
CA PRO A 158 -9.36 -14.06 0.71
C PRO A 158 -8.60 -15.38 0.89
N GLU A 159 -8.04 -15.95 -0.18
CA GLU A 159 -7.27 -17.19 -0.15
C GLU A 159 -5.99 -17.11 0.70
N ARG A 160 -5.47 -15.89 0.95
CA ARG A 160 -4.31 -15.68 1.83
C ARG A 160 -4.67 -15.77 3.32
N TRP A 161 -5.96 -15.77 3.63
CA TRP A 161 -6.51 -15.77 4.98
C TRP A 161 -7.52 -16.91 5.10
N PRO A 162 -7.06 -18.18 5.06
CA PRO A 162 -7.97 -19.30 5.22
C PRO A 162 -8.77 -19.11 6.52
N GLU A 163 -10.10 -19.24 6.41
CA GLU A 163 -10.99 -19.21 7.57
C GLU A 163 -10.43 -20.21 8.60
N GLN A 164 -10.23 -19.73 9.83
CA GLN A 164 -9.91 -20.68 10.89
C GLN A 164 -11.10 -21.64 10.99
N PRO A 165 -10.85 -22.97 11.04
CA PRO A 165 -11.94 -23.91 11.24
C PRO A 165 -12.71 -23.46 12.49
N PRO A 166 -14.06 -23.52 12.46
CA PRO A 166 -14.85 -23.10 13.59
C PRO A 166 -14.31 -23.79 14.84
N THR A 167 -13.95 -22.99 15.83
CA THR A 167 -13.49 -23.50 17.12
C THR A 167 -14.66 -24.32 17.66
N GLN A 168 -14.53 -25.65 17.61
CA GLN A 168 -15.52 -26.53 18.21
C GLN A 168 -15.49 -26.24 19.71
N PHE A 169 -16.55 -25.60 20.20
CA PHE A 169 -16.85 -25.48 21.62
C PHE A 169 -17.44 -26.79 22.13
#